data_AF-T1H4R3-F1
#
_entry.id   AF-T1H4R3-F1
#
_cell.length_a   1.000
_cell.length_b   1.000
_cell.length_c   1.000
_cell.angle_alpha   90.00
_cell.angle_beta   90.00
_cell.angle_gamma   90.00
#
_symmetry.space_group_name_H-M   'P 1'
#
loop_
_entity.id
_entity.type
_entity.pdbx_description
1 polymer ?
#
loop_
_entity_poly.entity_id
_entity_poly.type
_entity_poly.pdbx_seq_one_letter_code
_entity_poly.pdbx_strand_id
1 'polypeptide(L)'
;MKKKPIDSDSDSDFSEDENDQQGQLNDEDGVEESNDQNSDDDDEIASLNSEDRDLDDEDEGEGDGLPDNVRIPVLNPLSMIKNKDKRRAMFKKLQQEKKKKQKAERRNRRKQGLPANPGHTIESLREKDGTTVTDINEDDNEELREDLDNDEFSNYFRGSYEPKILITFADNPVTKTRRFGLELSRIFPNTLVKVRNRSSVKKICKSAEREGSQMSL
;
A
#
# COMPACT_ATOMS: atom_id res chain seq x y z
N MET A 1 -3.81 65.75 -31.64
CA MET A 1 -2.91 64.69 -31.11
C MET A 1 -3.59 64.09 -29.89
N LYS A 2 -3.88 62.79 -29.71
CA LYS A 2 -3.80 61.53 -30.46
C LYS A 2 -4.96 60.66 -29.90
N LYS A 3 -5.71 59.98 -30.78
CA LYS A 3 -6.61 58.88 -30.42
C LYS A 3 -5.78 57.58 -30.33
N LYS A 4 -6.13 56.69 -29.37
CA LYS A 4 -5.75 55.25 -29.27
C LYS A 4 -6.31 54.46 -30.50
N PRO A 5 -6.12 53.13 -30.73
CA PRO A 5 -5.77 52.02 -29.81
C PRO A 5 -5.09 50.71 -30.38
N ILE A 6 -4.85 49.73 -29.49
CA ILE A 6 -5.06 48.23 -29.53
C ILE A 6 -4.38 47.31 -30.59
N ASP A 7 -3.53 46.41 -30.05
CA ASP A 7 -3.34 44.93 -30.11
C ASP A 7 -3.39 44.05 -31.39
N SER A 8 -2.44 43.10 -31.48
CA SER A 8 -2.47 41.67 -31.95
C SER A 8 -1.04 41.24 -32.34
N ASP A 9 -0.35 40.32 -31.65
CA ASP A 9 -0.43 38.84 -31.54
C ASP A 9 0.41 38.06 -32.57
N SER A 10 1.09 37.01 -32.04
CA SER A 10 1.73 35.84 -32.70
C SER A 10 3.06 36.11 -33.46
N ASP A 11 4.11 35.28 -33.45
CA ASP A 11 4.26 33.86 -33.10
C ASP A 11 5.70 33.52 -32.63
N SER A 12 5.77 32.35 -32.00
CA SER A 12 6.93 31.48 -31.74
C SER A 12 8.07 31.50 -32.76
N ASP A 13 9.33 31.38 -32.30
CA ASP A 13 10.20 30.36 -32.85
C ASP A 13 11.27 29.85 -31.86
N PHE A 14 11.40 28.54 -31.88
CA PHE A 14 12.22 27.64 -31.09
C PHE A 14 13.44 27.31 -31.96
N SER A 15 14.65 27.62 -31.49
CA SER A 15 15.88 27.28 -32.22
C SER A 15 16.60 26.14 -31.52
N GLU A 16 16.59 25.00 -32.19
CA GLU A 16 17.41 23.81 -31.94
C GLU A 16 18.85 24.10 -32.37
N ASP A 17 19.81 23.79 -31.48
CA ASP A 17 21.22 23.67 -31.85
C ASP A 17 21.47 22.22 -32.30
N GLU A 18 21.72 22.05 -33.60
CA GLU A 18 22.25 20.83 -34.18
C GLU A 18 23.73 20.67 -33.83
N ASN A 19 24.14 19.45 -33.44
CA ASN A 19 25.51 19.03 -33.60
C ASN A 19 25.55 17.59 -34.12
N ASP A 20 26.09 17.48 -35.32
CA ASP A 20 26.05 16.36 -36.24
C ASP A 20 27.44 15.68 -36.25
N GLN A 21 27.55 14.42 -35.79
CA GLN A 21 28.71 13.55 -36.09
C GLN A 21 28.26 12.09 -36.32
N GLN A 22 28.02 11.83 -37.60
CA GLN A 22 28.13 10.60 -38.40
C GLN A 22 28.52 9.28 -37.71
N GLY A 23 27.72 8.24 -37.99
CA GLY A 23 28.01 6.84 -37.71
C GLY A 23 28.74 6.11 -38.85
N GLN A 24 29.19 4.89 -38.55
CA GLN A 24 29.49 3.83 -39.52
C GLN A 24 29.04 2.47 -38.97
N LEU A 25 28.17 1.82 -39.74
CA LEU A 25 27.80 0.40 -39.69
C LEU A 25 28.75 -0.38 -40.60
N ASN A 26 29.08 -1.63 -40.25
CA ASN A 26 29.46 -2.69 -41.19
C ASN A 26 29.11 -4.06 -40.59
N ASP A 27 28.53 -4.90 -41.45
CA ASP A 27 28.03 -6.26 -41.22
C ASP A 27 29.11 -7.35 -41.42
N GLU A 28 28.86 -8.48 -40.73
CA GLU A 28 29.13 -9.91 -41.03
C GLU A 28 30.53 -10.43 -41.43
N ASP A 29 31.10 -11.35 -40.62
CA ASP A 29 31.36 -12.75 -41.00
C ASP A 29 31.83 -13.59 -39.80
N GLY A 30 31.32 -14.83 -39.69
CA GLY A 30 31.45 -15.72 -38.53
C GLY A 30 32.66 -16.66 -38.54
N VAL A 31 33.02 -17.16 -37.35
CA VAL A 31 33.71 -18.45 -37.12
C VAL A 31 33.20 -19.07 -35.81
N GLU A 32 33.08 -20.38 -35.85
CA GLU A 32 32.40 -21.35 -34.99
C GLU A 32 32.88 -21.48 -33.52
N GLU A 33 31.89 -21.74 -32.66
CA GLU A 33 31.79 -22.79 -31.62
C GLU A 33 32.95 -23.03 -30.62
N SER A 34 32.69 -22.78 -29.32
CA SER A 34 32.88 -23.80 -28.28
C SER A 34 32.27 -23.41 -26.93
N ASN A 35 31.54 -24.38 -26.37
CA ASN A 35 31.36 -24.70 -24.94
C ASN A 35 30.50 -23.82 -24.02
N ASP A 36 29.27 -24.32 -23.86
CA ASP A 36 28.50 -24.42 -22.62
C ASP A 36 29.37 -24.69 -21.38
N GLN A 37 29.17 -23.87 -20.34
CA GLN A 37 29.13 -24.21 -18.90
C GLN A 37 29.68 -23.08 -18.00
N ASN A 38 28.83 -22.70 -17.03
CA ASN A 38 29.11 -22.04 -15.74
C ASN A 38 29.17 -20.50 -15.72
N SER A 39 28.06 -19.90 -15.26
CA SER A 39 28.08 -18.59 -14.57
C SER A 39 26.91 -18.49 -13.59
N ASP A 40 26.95 -19.26 -12.50
CA ASP A 40 26.05 -19.06 -11.34
C ASP A 40 26.83 -18.91 -10.01
N ASP A 41 28.17 -18.84 -10.06
CA ASP A 41 29.03 -18.85 -8.86
C ASP A 41 29.48 -17.45 -8.37
N ASP A 42 29.13 -16.37 -9.05
CA ASP A 42 29.67 -15.03 -8.73
C ASP A 42 28.88 -14.22 -7.67
N ASP A 43 27.77 -14.76 -7.15
CA ASP A 43 26.99 -14.07 -6.09
C ASP A 43 27.45 -14.38 -4.66
N GLU A 44 28.49 -15.22 -4.45
CA GLU A 44 28.80 -15.74 -3.11
C GLU A 44 29.63 -14.81 -2.19
N ILE A 45 30.11 -13.65 -2.64
CA ILE A 45 31.07 -12.83 -1.86
C ILE A 45 30.47 -11.55 -1.26
N ALA A 46 29.31 -11.07 -1.71
CA ALA A 46 28.83 -9.73 -1.33
C ALA A 46 28.02 -9.63 -0.01
N SER A 47 27.73 -10.72 0.71
CA SER A 47 26.79 -10.67 1.86
C SER A 47 27.45 -10.74 3.25
N LEU A 48 28.77 -10.57 3.37
CA LEU A 48 29.47 -10.73 4.66
C LEU A 48 29.39 -9.53 5.61
N ASN A 49 28.68 -8.46 5.25
CA ASN A 49 28.37 -7.36 6.16
C ASN A 49 26.89 -6.98 6.04
N SER A 50 26.03 -7.76 6.67
CA SER A 50 24.73 -7.28 7.12
C SER A 50 24.52 -7.78 8.54
N GLU A 51 24.55 -6.82 9.45
CA GLU A 51 24.03 -6.80 10.81
C GLU A 51 23.20 -8.02 11.23
N ASP A 52 23.53 -8.54 12.42
CA ASP A 52 22.76 -9.51 13.19
C ASP A 52 21.26 -9.15 13.15
N ARG A 53 20.52 -9.74 12.21
CA ARG A 53 19.07 -9.80 12.27
C ARG A 53 18.75 -11.11 12.98
N ASP A 54 18.29 -10.98 14.21
CA ASP A 54 17.73 -12.08 14.99
C ASP A 54 16.73 -12.83 14.11
N LEU A 55 17.10 -14.05 13.74
CA LEU A 55 16.19 -14.98 13.11
C LEU A 55 15.27 -15.47 14.21
N ASP A 56 14.12 -14.82 14.33
CA ASP A 56 13.00 -15.34 15.09
C ASP A 56 12.77 -16.78 14.60
N ASP A 57 12.96 -17.75 15.50
CA ASP A 57 12.42 -19.09 15.32
C ASP A 57 10.90 -18.92 15.34
N GLU A 58 10.31 -18.67 14.16
CA GLU A 58 8.90 -18.90 13.92
C GLU A 58 8.64 -20.38 14.15
N ASP A 59 8.30 -20.66 15.40
CA ASP A 59 7.69 -21.88 15.86
C ASP A 59 6.38 -22.08 15.09
N GLU A 60 6.40 -23.01 14.13
CA GLU A 60 5.18 -23.46 13.45
C GLU A 60 4.31 -24.19 14.50
N GLY A 61 3.49 -23.40 15.19
CA GLY A 61 2.47 -23.90 16.10
C GLY A 61 1.37 -24.60 15.31
N GLU A 62 1.46 -25.92 15.19
CA GLU A 62 0.29 -26.77 14.99
C GLU A 62 -0.63 -26.56 16.21
N GLY A 63 -1.70 -25.79 16.01
CA GLY A 63 -2.75 -25.60 16.99
C GLY A 63 -3.85 -26.64 16.80
N ASP A 64 -3.68 -27.84 17.35
CA ASP A 64 -4.78 -28.76 17.61
C ASP A 64 -5.22 -28.65 19.08
N GLY A 65 -6.50 -28.32 19.27
CA GLY A 65 -7.08 -28.03 20.58
C GLY A 65 -7.20 -29.26 21.49
N LEU A 66 -6.11 -29.64 22.16
CA LEU A 66 -6.08 -30.54 23.31
C LEU A 66 -5.45 -29.85 24.54
N PRO A 67 -5.96 -30.10 25.77
CA PRO A 67 -5.65 -29.30 26.96
C PRO A 67 -4.25 -29.56 27.53
N ASP A 68 -3.61 -28.49 28.01
CA ASP A 68 -2.48 -28.42 28.97
C ASP A 68 -1.49 -29.59 28.97
N ASN A 69 -0.92 -29.88 27.81
CA ASN A 69 0.37 -30.55 27.74
C ASN A 69 1.43 -29.50 28.06
N VAL A 70 1.97 -29.51 29.29
CA VAL A 70 3.11 -28.66 29.68
C VAL A 70 4.19 -28.77 28.60
N ARG A 71 4.36 -27.71 27.81
CA ARG A 71 5.32 -27.66 26.72
C ARG A 71 6.72 -27.60 27.30
N ILE A 72 7.37 -28.76 27.41
CA ILE A 72 8.76 -28.82 27.90
C ILE A 72 9.63 -28.13 26.86
N PRO A 73 10.44 -27.12 27.24
CA PRO A 73 11.29 -26.43 26.28
C PRO A 73 12.32 -27.40 25.72
N VAL A 74 12.32 -27.57 24.39
CA VAL A 74 13.34 -28.34 23.69
C VAL A 74 14.64 -27.56 23.75
N LEU A 75 15.60 -28.02 24.56
CA LEU A 75 16.88 -27.34 24.69
C LEU A 75 17.67 -27.46 23.38
N ASN A 76 18.01 -26.34 22.76
CA ASN A 76 18.85 -26.35 21.55
C ASN A 76 20.23 -26.93 21.90
N PRO A 77 20.70 -28.01 21.24
CA PRO A 77 21.97 -28.66 21.56
C PRO A 77 23.19 -27.73 21.39
N LEU A 78 23.08 -26.67 20.58
CA LEU A 78 24.14 -25.66 20.42
C LEU A 78 24.32 -24.78 21.67
N SER A 79 23.29 -24.64 22.51
CA SER A 79 23.37 -23.87 23.75
C SER A 79 24.30 -24.51 24.79
N MET A 80 24.51 -25.83 24.72
CA MET A 80 25.39 -26.59 25.60
C MET A 80 26.89 -26.38 25.29
N ILE A 81 27.21 -25.83 24.11
CA ILE A 81 28.59 -25.55 23.71
C ILE A 81 29.06 -24.22 24.33
N LYS A 82 29.96 -24.30 25.31
CA LYS A 82 30.50 -23.12 26.01
C LYS A 82 31.39 -22.23 25.14
N ASN A 83 32.14 -22.84 24.20
CA ASN A 83 33.06 -22.09 23.33
C ASN A 83 32.27 -21.32 22.25
N LYS A 84 32.38 -19.98 22.28
CA LYS A 84 31.64 -19.08 21.39
C LYS A 84 31.92 -19.33 19.91
N ASP A 85 33.18 -19.56 19.53
CA ASP A 85 33.58 -19.70 18.14
C ASP A 85 33.10 -21.04 17.57
N LYS A 86 33.26 -22.13 18.34
CA LYS A 86 32.73 -23.45 17.96
C LYS A 86 31.21 -23.43 17.83
N ARG A 87 30.52 -22.77 18.77
CA ARG A 87 29.05 -22.62 18.75
C ARG A 87 28.58 -21.83 17.52
N ARG A 88 29.23 -20.70 17.21
CA ARG A 88 28.94 -19.88 16.02
C ARG A 88 29.17 -20.66 14.72
N ALA A 89 30.28 -21.40 14.63
CA ALA A 89 30.58 -22.21 13.45
C ALA A 89 29.52 -23.30 13.22
N MET A 90 29.07 -24.00 14.28
CA MET A 90 27.99 -24.97 14.16
C MET A 90 26.64 -24.31 13.82
N PHE A 91 26.30 -23.17 14.42
CA PHE A 91 25.07 -22.44 14.11
C PHE A 91 25.03 -22.01 12.63
N LYS A 92 26.15 -21.50 12.10
CA LYS A 92 26.25 -21.12 10.68
C LYS A 92 26.01 -22.32 9.76
N LYS A 93 26.58 -23.48 10.07
CA LYS A 93 26.33 -24.72 9.31
C LYS A 93 24.86 -25.14 9.35
N LEU A 94 24.25 -25.14 10.53
CA LEU A 94 22.83 -25.46 10.71
C LEU A 94 21.91 -24.52 9.92
N GLN A 95 22.20 -23.21 9.93
CA GLN A 95 21.45 -22.21 9.16
C GLN A 95 21.61 -22.41 7.65
N GLN A 96 22.82 -22.73 7.17
CA GLN A 96 23.05 -23.04 5.75
C GLN A 96 22.25 -24.28 5.32
N GLU A 97 22.23 -25.34 6.14
CA GLU A 97 21.45 -26.55 5.88
C GLU A 97 19.94 -26.26 5.88
N LYS A 98 19.43 -25.46 6.84
CA LYS A 98 18.03 -25.01 6.91
C LYS A 98 17.64 -24.26 5.63
N LYS A 99 18.45 -23.28 5.19
CA LYS A 99 18.22 -22.52 3.95
C LYS A 99 18.24 -23.40 2.70
N LYS A 100 19.20 -24.34 2.59
CA LYS A 100 19.27 -25.29 1.47
C LYS A 100 18.02 -26.17 1.41
N LYS A 101 17.56 -26.69 2.55
CA LYS A 101 16.33 -27.50 2.65
C LYS A 101 15.10 -26.70 2.23
N GLN A 102 14.91 -25.49 2.77
CA GLN A 102 13.79 -24.61 2.42
C GLN A 102 13.77 -24.24 0.92
N LYS A 103 14.94 -23.96 0.31
CA LYS A 103 15.04 -23.67 -1.13
C LYS A 103 14.66 -24.89 -1.98
N ALA A 104 15.12 -26.09 -1.59
CA ALA A 104 14.77 -27.34 -2.27
C ALA A 104 13.26 -27.64 -2.18
N GLU A 105 12.67 -27.46 -1.01
CA GLU A 105 11.23 -27.62 -0.78
C GLU A 105 10.40 -26.63 -1.60
N ARG A 106 10.77 -25.35 -1.62
CA ARG A 106 10.11 -24.34 -2.46
C ARG A 106 10.18 -24.70 -3.95
N ARG A 107 11.31 -25.24 -4.41
CA ARG A 107 11.47 -25.72 -5.81
C ARG A 107 10.56 -26.92 -6.08
N ASN A 108 10.46 -27.87 -5.16
CA ASN A 108 9.59 -29.03 -5.29
C ASN A 108 8.10 -28.61 -5.30
N ARG A 109 7.68 -27.70 -4.42
CA ARG A 109 6.31 -27.16 -4.38
C ARG A 109 5.92 -26.47 -5.69
N ARG A 110 6.84 -25.67 -6.25
CA ARG A 110 6.66 -25.02 -7.57
C ARG A 110 6.51 -26.04 -8.69
N LYS A 111 7.32 -27.11 -8.70
CA LYS A 111 7.21 -28.19 -9.70
C LYS A 111 5.90 -28.95 -9.63
N GLN A 112 5.35 -29.11 -8.42
CA GLN A 112 4.07 -29.80 -8.19
C GLN A 112 2.84 -28.90 -8.43
N GLY A 113 3.04 -27.60 -8.70
CA GLY A 113 1.95 -26.65 -8.96
C GLY A 113 1.08 -26.32 -7.75
N LEU A 114 1.51 -26.65 -6.52
CA LEU A 114 0.76 -26.29 -5.32
C LEU A 114 0.83 -24.77 -5.10
N PRO A 115 -0.29 -24.13 -4.70
CA PRO A 115 -0.30 -22.71 -4.35
C PRO A 115 0.70 -22.44 -3.22
N ALA A 116 1.29 -21.23 -3.22
CA ALA A 116 2.14 -20.81 -2.12
C ALA A 116 1.30 -20.70 -0.84
N ASN A 117 1.83 -21.17 0.29
CA ASN A 117 1.18 -20.97 1.58
C ASN A 117 1.02 -19.45 1.80
N PRO A 118 -0.21 -18.92 1.91
CA PRO A 118 -0.45 -17.55 2.32
C PRO A 118 0.01 -17.47 3.78
N GLY A 119 1.21 -16.95 4.02
CA GLY A 119 1.83 -17.00 5.35
C GLY A 119 0.94 -16.45 6.47
N HIS A 120 1.33 -16.73 7.70
CA HIS A 120 0.69 -16.18 8.88
C HIS A 120 0.89 -14.66 8.89
N THR A 121 -0.18 -13.90 8.66
CA THR A 121 -0.20 -12.44 8.71
C THR A 121 -1.16 -12.00 9.79
N ILE A 122 -1.00 -10.78 10.29
CA ILE A 122 -1.90 -10.23 11.33
C ILE A 122 -3.38 -10.26 10.94
N GLU A 123 -3.69 -10.21 9.63
CA GLU A 123 -5.08 -10.30 9.15
C GLU A 123 -5.57 -11.74 9.05
N SER A 124 -4.71 -12.71 8.68
CA SER A 124 -5.13 -14.12 8.60
C SER A 124 -5.30 -14.78 9.97
N LEU A 125 -4.57 -14.30 10.99
CA LEU A 125 -4.71 -14.76 12.38
C LEU A 125 -5.75 -13.97 13.18
N ARG A 126 -6.43 -13.00 12.56
CA ARG A 126 -7.46 -12.23 13.24
C ARG A 126 -8.60 -13.16 13.66
N GLU A 127 -9.01 -13.08 14.93
CA GLU A 127 -10.21 -13.75 15.40
C GLU A 127 -11.43 -13.24 14.62
N LYS A 128 -12.25 -14.17 14.12
CA LYS A 128 -13.44 -13.81 13.35
C LYS A 128 -14.42 -13.09 14.26
N ASP A 129 -14.69 -11.83 13.95
CA ASP A 129 -15.69 -11.04 14.66
C ASP A 129 -17.09 -11.31 14.09
N GLY A 130 -18.07 -11.52 14.97
CA GLY A 130 -19.46 -11.81 14.60
C GLY A 130 -20.19 -10.62 13.97
N THR A 131 -19.67 -9.39 14.11
CA THR A 131 -20.26 -8.20 13.47
C THR A 131 -19.71 -7.94 12.06
N THR A 132 -18.72 -8.73 11.61
CA THR A 132 -18.14 -8.56 10.27
C THR A 132 -19.08 -9.14 9.22
N VAL A 133 -19.59 -8.27 8.35
CA VAL A 133 -20.41 -8.67 7.19
C VAL A 133 -19.46 -9.03 6.05
N THR A 134 -19.41 -10.31 5.67
CA THR A 134 -18.62 -10.76 4.52
C THR A 134 -19.30 -10.43 3.21
N ASP A 135 -20.60 -10.71 3.12
CA ASP A 135 -21.41 -10.44 1.94
C ASP A 135 -22.76 -9.84 2.35
N ILE A 136 -23.02 -8.62 1.90
CA ILE A 136 -24.30 -7.93 2.14
C ILE A 136 -25.46 -8.69 1.50
N ASN A 137 -25.18 -9.49 0.47
CA ASN A 137 -26.20 -10.17 -0.31
C ASN A 137 -26.70 -11.52 0.23
N GLU A 138 -26.16 -11.97 1.36
CA GLU A 138 -26.56 -13.22 2.02
C GLU A 138 -27.96 -13.09 2.65
N ASP A 139 -28.75 -14.16 2.64
CA ASP A 139 -30.15 -14.16 3.11
C ASP A 139 -30.24 -13.82 4.60
N ASP A 140 -29.24 -14.20 5.39
CA ASP A 140 -29.13 -13.88 6.82
C ASP A 140 -28.97 -12.36 7.08
N ASN A 141 -28.65 -11.57 6.05
CA ASN A 141 -28.41 -10.13 6.12
C ASN A 141 -29.55 -9.28 5.52
N GLU A 142 -30.76 -9.83 5.38
CA GLU A 142 -31.94 -9.11 4.85
C GLU A 142 -32.25 -7.83 5.66
N GLU A 143 -32.24 -7.92 7.00
CA GLU A 143 -32.48 -6.77 7.90
C GLU A 143 -31.47 -5.63 7.65
N LEU A 144 -30.19 -5.97 7.43
CA LEU A 144 -29.15 -4.98 7.16
C LEU A 144 -29.37 -4.25 5.83
N ARG A 145 -29.90 -4.94 4.81
CA ARG A 145 -30.21 -4.32 3.52
C ARG A 145 -31.37 -3.34 3.65
N GLU A 146 -32.41 -3.73 4.39
CA GLU A 146 -33.54 -2.85 4.66
C GLU A 146 -33.11 -1.59 5.44
N ASP A 147 -32.21 -1.74 6.41
CA ASP A 147 -31.64 -0.62 7.15
C ASP A 147 -30.87 0.33 6.22
N LEU A 148 -30.02 -0.19 5.33
CA LEU A 148 -29.25 0.61 4.37
C LEU A 148 -30.14 1.33 3.34
N ASP A 149 -31.23 0.68 2.90
CA ASP A 149 -32.16 1.23 1.92
C ASP A 149 -33.07 2.33 2.50
N ASN A 150 -33.36 2.27 3.80
CA ASN A 150 -34.20 3.22 4.51
C ASN A 150 -33.42 4.30 5.27
N ASP A 151 -32.08 4.17 5.36
CA ASP A 151 -31.19 5.15 5.99
C ASP A 151 -31.29 6.56 5.35
N GLU A 152 -30.94 7.59 6.10
CA GLU A 152 -30.92 8.98 5.65
C GLU A 152 -29.98 9.20 4.46
N PHE A 153 -28.93 8.38 4.33
CA PHE A 153 -27.98 8.44 3.22
C PHE A 153 -28.34 7.54 2.02
N SER A 154 -29.41 6.76 2.08
CA SER A 154 -29.86 5.88 0.98
C SER A 154 -30.00 6.64 -0.35
N ASN A 155 -30.56 7.85 -0.31
CA ASN A 155 -30.71 8.72 -1.48
C ASN A 155 -29.37 9.16 -2.09
N TYR A 156 -28.36 9.38 -1.24
CA TYR A 156 -27.02 9.72 -1.68
C TYR A 156 -26.36 8.52 -2.40
N PHE A 157 -26.43 7.32 -1.82
CA PHE A 157 -25.85 6.11 -2.43
C PHE A 157 -26.59 5.65 -3.69
N ARG A 158 -27.90 5.92 -3.80
CA ARG A 158 -28.68 5.71 -5.02
C ARG A 158 -28.37 6.74 -6.12
N GLY A 159 -27.65 7.81 -5.82
CA GLY A 159 -27.35 8.89 -6.77
C GLY A 159 -28.59 9.65 -7.24
N SER A 160 -29.67 9.68 -6.46
CA SER A 160 -30.94 10.31 -6.85
C SER A 160 -30.86 11.84 -6.89
N TYR A 161 -29.91 12.42 -6.16
CA TYR A 161 -29.60 13.85 -6.19
C TYR A 161 -28.09 14.08 -6.13
N GLU A 162 -27.65 15.22 -6.66
CA GLU A 162 -26.25 15.63 -6.61
C GLU A 162 -25.97 16.38 -5.29
N PRO A 163 -25.03 15.89 -4.45
CA PRO A 163 -24.78 16.46 -3.13
C PRO A 163 -24.17 17.86 -3.26
N LYS A 164 -24.68 18.79 -2.46
CA LYS A 164 -24.11 20.14 -2.31
C LYS A 164 -23.51 20.26 -0.91
N ILE A 165 -22.21 20.52 -0.86
CA ILE A 165 -21.44 20.50 0.39
C ILE A 165 -20.94 21.91 0.70
N LEU A 166 -21.19 22.38 1.92
CA LEU A 166 -20.64 23.64 2.44
C LEU A 166 -19.46 23.33 3.36
N ILE A 167 -18.26 23.69 2.94
CA ILE A 167 -17.05 23.61 3.77
C ILE A 167 -16.92 24.91 4.54
N THR A 168 -16.92 24.80 5.86
CA THR A 168 -16.68 25.94 6.75
C THR A 168 -15.40 25.79 7.55
N PHE A 169 -15.00 26.87 8.21
CA PHE A 169 -13.81 26.86 9.07
C PHE A 169 -14.16 27.31 10.48
N ALA A 170 -13.30 26.97 11.43
CA ALA A 170 -13.30 27.60 12.74
C ALA A 170 -13.13 29.13 12.62
N ASP A 171 -13.44 29.87 13.69
CA ASP A 171 -13.21 31.32 13.70
C ASP A 171 -11.72 31.63 13.57
N ASN A 172 -11.41 32.65 12.77
CA ASN A 172 -10.05 33.12 12.49
C ASN A 172 -9.12 31.98 12.01
N PRO A 173 -9.44 31.32 10.89
CA PRO A 173 -8.62 30.21 10.41
C PRO A 173 -7.25 30.69 9.95
N VAL A 174 -6.22 29.89 10.22
CA VAL A 174 -4.87 30.16 9.70
C VAL A 174 -4.83 30.00 8.18
N THR A 175 -3.88 30.67 7.54
CA THR A 175 -3.74 30.68 6.07
C THR A 175 -3.58 29.27 5.49
N LYS A 176 -2.87 28.38 6.19
CA LYS A 176 -2.71 26.97 5.82
C LYS A 176 -4.05 26.23 5.77
N THR A 177 -4.90 26.41 6.77
CA THR A 177 -6.24 25.81 6.84
C THR A 177 -7.16 26.37 5.75
N ARG A 178 -7.06 27.67 5.45
CA ARG A 178 -7.82 28.26 4.32
C ARG A 178 -7.41 27.65 2.98
N ARG A 179 -6.11 27.41 2.78
CA ARG A 179 -5.61 26.71 1.58
C ARG A 179 -6.11 25.27 1.54
N PHE A 180 -6.06 24.56 2.67
CA PHE A 180 -6.56 23.19 2.76
C PHE A 180 -8.05 23.07 2.39
N GLY A 181 -8.91 23.97 2.87
CA GLY A 181 -10.32 23.95 2.47
C GLY A 181 -10.56 24.23 0.98
N LEU A 182 -9.68 25.00 0.32
CA LEU A 182 -9.70 25.15 -1.13
C LEU A 182 -9.26 23.87 -1.84
N GLU A 183 -8.25 23.16 -1.32
CA GLU A 183 -7.88 21.85 -1.87
C GLU A 183 -9.01 20.82 -1.70
N LEU A 184 -9.72 20.83 -0.57
CA LEU A 184 -10.90 19.98 -0.39
C LEU A 184 -11.99 20.28 -1.44
N SER A 185 -12.16 21.54 -1.84
CA SER A 185 -13.11 21.87 -2.91
C SER A 185 -12.71 21.36 -4.30
N ARG A 186 -11.46 20.96 -4.50
CA ARG A 186 -11.02 20.29 -5.74
C ARG A 186 -11.27 18.79 -5.74
N ILE A 187 -11.33 18.18 -4.55
CA ILE A 187 -11.57 16.75 -4.38
C ILE A 187 -13.05 16.43 -4.54
N PHE A 188 -13.91 17.26 -3.93
CA PHE A 188 -15.36 17.05 -3.95
C PHE A 188 -16.04 17.97 -4.97
N PRO A 189 -16.95 17.44 -5.82
CA PRO A 189 -17.74 18.27 -6.73
C PRO A 189 -18.81 19.06 -5.97
N ASN A 190 -19.29 20.16 -6.57
CA ASN A 190 -20.39 21.01 -6.05
C ASN A 190 -20.19 21.49 -4.61
N THR A 191 -18.96 21.86 -4.29
CA THR A 191 -18.60 22.36 -2.97
C THR A 191 -18.50 23.88 -2.92
N LEU A 192 -18.93 24.45 -1.80
CA LEU A 192 -18.83 25.86 -1.50
C LEU A 192 -17.97 26.05 -0.26
N VAL A 193 -16.93 26.88 -0.37
CA VAL A 193 -16.02 27.17 0.74
C VAL A 193 -16.36 28.54 1.32
N LYS A 194 -16.78 28.60 2.58
CA LYS A 194 -17.21 29.86 3.23
C LYS A 194 -16.58 30.01 4.61
N VAL A 195 -16.09 31.22 4.90
CA VAL A 195 -15.57 31.54 6.23
C VAL A 195 -16.72 31.81 7.20
N ARG A 196 -16.63 31.26 8.42
CA ARG A 196 -17.66 31.35 9.46
C ARG A 196 -17.98 32.78 9.93
N ASN A 197 -16.98 33.67 9.92
CA ASN A 197 -17.12 35.07 10.33
C ASN A 197 -17.81 35.26 11.69
N ARG A 198 -17.44 34.48 12.72
CA ARG A 198 -18.02 34.54 14.07
C ARG A 198 -19.53 34.26 14.12
N SER A 199 -20.07 33.62 13.08
CA SER A 199 -21.44 33.13 13.07
C SER A 199 -21.56 31.91 13.97
N SER A 200 -22.63 31.84 14.76
CA SER A 200 -22.93 30.62 15.53
C SER A 200 -23.30 29.49 14.58
N VAL A 201 -22.97 28.25 14.96
CA VAL A 201 -23.24 27.04 14.16
C VAL A 201 -24.71 26.97 13.76
N LYS A 202 -25.63 27.27 14.68
CA LYS A 202 -27.08 27.32 14.41
C LYS A 202 -27.48 28.28 13.27
N LYS A 203 -26.77 29.41 13.12
CA LYS A 203 -27.02 30.35 12.01
C LYS A 203 -26.47 29.82 10.69
N ILE A 204 -25.33 29.12 10.74
CA ILE A 204 -24.70 28.50 9.57
C ILE A 204 -25.59 27.39 9.04
N CYS A 205 -26.06 26.46 9.88
CA CYS A 205 -26.95 25.37 9.46
C CYS A 205 -28.22 25.91 8.79
N LYS A 206 -28.88 26.89 9.41
CA LYS A 206 -30.05 27.56 8.80
C LYS A 206 -29.74 28.27 7.48
N SER A 207 -28.51 28.76 7.30
CA SER A 207 -28.08 29.36 6.03
C SER A 207 -27.80 28.29 4.99
N ALA A 208 -27.18 27.19 5.39
CA ALA A 208 -26.88 26.04 4.53
C ALA A 208 -28.16 25.41 3.99
N GLU A 209 -29.16 25.17 4.85
CA GLU A 209 -30.49 24.69 4.47
C GLU A 209 -31.15 25.63 3.44
N ARG A 210 -31.05 26.95 3.64
CA ARG A 210 -31.60 27.95 2.70
C ARG A 210 -30.89 27.94 1.35
N GLU A 211 -29.57 27.74 1.36
CA GLU A 211 -28.74 27.64 0.15
C GLU A 211 -28.83 26.24 -0.50
N GLY A 212 -29.59 25.31 0.10
CA GLY A 212 -29.78 23.95 -0.39
C GLY A 212 -28.56 23.04 -0.20
N SER A 213 -27.66 23.39 0.71
CA SER A 213 -26.54 22.52 1.11
C SER A 213 -27.06 21.49 2.11
N GLN A 214 -26.89 20.21 1.80
CA GLN A 214 -27.38 19.11 2.64
C GLN A 214 -26.33 18.65 3.66
N MET A 215 -25.06 18.97 3.42
CA MET A 215 -23.95 18.57 4.29
C MET A 215 -23.04 19.76 4.58
N SER A 216 -22.66 19.94 5.85
CA SER A 216 -21.67 20.92 6.28
C SER A 216 -20.47 20.20 6.90
N LEU A 217 -19.28 20.47 6.38
CA LEU A 217 -18.00 19.99 6.90
C LEU A 217 -17.28 21.11 7.67
#